data_AF-N9RAM1-F1
#
_entry.id   AF-N9RAM1-F1
#
_cell.length_a   1.000
_cell.length_b   1.000
_cell.length_c   1.000
_cell.angle_alpha   90.00
_cell.angle_beta   90.00
_cell.angle_gamma   90.00
#
_symmetry.space_group_name_H-M   'P 1'
#
loop_
_entity.id
_entity.type
_entity.pdbx_description
1 polymer ?
#
loop_
_entity_poly.entity_id
_entity_poly.type
_entity_poly.pdbx_seq_one_letter_code
_entity_poly.pdbx_strand_id
1 'polypeptide(L)'
;VPGTETVDITPPNPAGATLAIDAVTADNVLNAAESTTTITVTGTLTGIPADAATTVVTLVINGVTYTATVDAAAGTWTADVAGSDLLADSDATIDATATFTDAAGNSSSVTDTQVYNVDVTAPNAPEIDPVNGTDPITGTAEPGSTVTVTFPDGSTVDV
;
A
#
# COMPACT_ATOMS: atom_id res chain seq x y z
N VAL A 1 15.09 -6.69 -60.24
CA VAL A 1 16.08 -6.71 -59.15
C VAL A 1 15.34 -7.20 -57.91
N PRO A 2 15.74 -8.27 -57.23
CA PRO A 2 15.14 -8.57 -55.94
C PRO A 2 15.58 -7.46 -54.97
N GLY A 3 14.61 -6.77 -54.37
CA GLY A 3 14.87 -5.74 -53.38
C GLY A 3 15.48 -6.36 -52.13
N THR A 4 16.53 -5.74 -51.60
CA THR A 4 17.02 -6.05 -50.26
C THR A 4 16.07 -5.40 -49.26
N GLU A 5 15.07 -6.14 -48.80
CA GLU A 5 14.34 -5.79 -47.59
C GLU A 5 15.32 -5.97 -46.42
N THR A 6 15.72 -4.89 -45.77
CA THR A 6 16.46 -4.98 -44.51
C THR A 6 15.44 -5.23 -43.41
N VAL A 7 15.49 -6.42 -42.80
CA VAL A 7 14.71 -6.70 -41.60
C VAL A 7 15.20 -5.80 -40.48
N ASP A 8 14.28 -5.07 -39.84
CA ASP A 8 14.59 -4.27 -38.67
C ASP A 8 14.75 -5.18 -37.44
N ILE A 9 15.88 -5.03 -36.76
CA ILE A 9 16.27 -5.78 -35.57
C ILE A 9 16.62 -4.88 -34.39
N THR A 10 16.38 -3.57 -34.52
CA THR A 10 16.79 -2.57 -33.53
C THR A 10 15.61 -2.26 -32.62
N PRO A 11 15.66 -2.58 -31.32
CA PRO A 11 14.59 -2.22 -30.41
C PRO A 11 14.55 -0.71 -30.13
N PRO A 12 13.39 -0.18 -29.67
CA PRO A 12 13.30 1.19 -29.19
C PRO A 12 14.36 1.48 -28.12
N ASN A 13 15.00 2.66 -28.14
CA ASN A 13 16.02 3.01 -27.16
C ASN A 13 15.39 3.52 -25.84
N PRO A 14 15.51 2.79 -24.71
CA PRO A 14 14.84 3.16 -23.46
C PRO A 14 15.60 4.21 -22.63
N ALA A 15 16.77 4.70 -23.06
CA ALA A 15 17.65 5.53 -22.21
C ALA A 15 17.04 6.85 -21.71
N GLY A 16 15.98 7.36 -22.36
CA GLY A 16 15.24 8.54 -21.91
C GLY A 16 13.98 8.21 -21.10
N ALA A 17 13.58 6.94 -21.04
CA ALA A 17 12.39 6.52 -20.35
C ALA A 17 12.62 6.40 -18.85
N THR A 18 11.67 6.90 -18.06
CA THR A 18 11.67 6.76 -16.60
C THR A 18 10.34 6.17 -16.16
N LEU A 19 10.41 5.04 -15.46
CA LEU A 19 9.29 4.41 -14.77
C LEU A 19 9.46 4.68 -13.28
N ALA A 20 8.38 5.10 -12.62
CA ALA A 20 8.33 5.17 -11.18
C ALA A 20 6.99 4.64 -10.68
N ILE A 21 6.98 4.03 -9.51
CA ILE A 21 5.78 3.63 -8.77
C ILE A 21 5.60 4.61 -7.61
N ASP A 22 4.38 5.07 -7.36
CA ASP A 22 4.08 5.92 -6.21
C ASP A 22 3.90 5.07 -4.93
N ALA A 23 3.79 5.75 -3.77
CA ALA A 23 3.46 5.09 -2.52
C ALA A 23 2.20 4.21 -2.63
N VAL A 24 2.22 3.05 -2.00
CA VAL A 24 1.03 2.19 -1.87
C VAL A 24 0.08 2.86 -0.90
N THR A 25 -1.12 3.23 -1.36
CA THR A 25 -2.06 4.09 -0.61
C THR A 25 -1.43 5.44 -0.23
N ALA A 26 -2.10 6.24 0.62
CA ALA A 26 -1.67 7.61 0.90
C ALA A 26 -0.42 7.69 1.82
N ASP A 27 -0.16 6.65 2.61
CA ASP A 27 0.85 6.64 3.66
C ASP A 27 1.92 5.55 3.46
N ASN A 28 1.90 4.84 2.34
CA ASN A 28 2.80 3.72 2.05
C ASN A 28 2.67 2.54 3.04
N VAL A 29 1.51 2.43 3.68
CA VAL A 29 1.19 1.36 4.63
C VAL A 29 -0.12 0.71 4.22
N LEU A 30 -0.07 -0.60 3.98
CA LEU A 30 -1.27 -1.40 3.79
C LEU A 30 -1.88 -1.73 5.15
N ASN A 31 -3.08 -1.21 5.42
CA ASN A 31 -3.81 -1.51 6.65
C ASN A 31 -4.84 -2.64 6.50
N ALA A 32 -5.44 -3.04 7.61
CA ALA A 32 -6.42 -4.14 7.64
C ALA A 32 -7.62 -3.91 6.71
N ALA A 33 -8.14 -2.68 6.62
CA ALA A 33 -9.28 -2.37 5.75
C ALA A 33 -8.88 -2.45 4.27
N GLU A 34 -7.77 -1.83 3.91
CA GLU A 34 -7.22 -1.80 2.55
C GLU A 34 -6.87 -3.19 2.02
N SER A 35 -6.34 -4.06 2.89
CA SER A 35 -5.99 -5.44 2.54
C SER A 35 -7.18 -6.29 2.05
N THR A 36 -8.42 -5.83 2.28
CA THR A 36 -9.65 -6.51 1.88
C THR A 36 -10.34 -5.91 0.66
N THR A 37 -9.76 -4.86 0.08
CA THR A 37 -10.32 -4.13 -1.07
C THR A 37 -9.40 -4.19 -2.27
N THR A 38 -9.84 -3.63 -3.39
CA THR A 38 -8.96 -3.30 -4.52
C THR A 38 -8.23 -2.00 -4.22
N ILE A 39 -6.93 -1.97 -4.45
CA ILE A 39 -6.06 -0.81 -4.30
C ILE A 39 -5.60 -0.37 -5.68
N THR A 40 -5.84 0.90 -6.02
CA THR A 40 -5.31 1.49 -7.25
C THR A 40 -3.88 1.92 -7.00
N VAL A 41 -2.94 1.16 -7.56
CA VAL A 41 -1.51 1.54 -7.59
C VAL A 41 -1.30 2.52 -8.73
N THR A 42 -0.55 3.58 -8.47
CA THR A 42 -0.24 4.63 -9.44
C THR A 42 1.25 4.76 -9.65
N GLY A 43 1.63 5.44 -10.73
CA GLY A 43 2.99 5.82 -10.96
C GLY A 43 3.14 6.71 -12.18
N THR A 44 4.40 6.98 -12.52
CA THR A 44 4.76 7.77 -13.71
C THR A 44 5.47 6.91 -14.74
N LEU A 45 5.22 7.20 -16.01
CA LEU A 45 5.99 6.70 -17.13
C LEU A 45 6.22 7.86 -18.10
N THR A 46 7.46 8.34 -18.16
CA THR A 46 7.85 9.47 -19.02
C THR A 46 8.96 9.06 -19.98
N GLY A 47 9.16 9.86 -21.03
CA GLY A 47 10.24 9.61 -22.00
C GLY A 47 10.05 8.35 -22.84
N ILE A 48 8.79 7.95 -23.10
CA ILE A 48 8.46 6.82 -23.97
C ILE A 48 9.17 7.02 -25.33
N PRO A 49 9.94 6.02 -25.83
CA PRO A 49 10.65 6.12 -27.10
C PRO A 49 9.68 6.43 -28.25
N ALA A 50 10.05 7.36 -29.13
CA ALA A 50 9.17 7.84 -30.19
C ALA A 50 8.83 6.78 -31.25
N ASP A 51 9.67 5.75 -31.37
CA ASP A 51 9.52 4.60 -32.26
C ASP A 51 8.80 3.41 -31.62
N ALA A 52 8.41 3.51 -30.34
CA ALA A 52 7.56 2.52 -29.70
C ALA A 52 6.16 2.53 -30.32
N ALA A 53 5.79 1.45 -31.01
CA ALA A 53 4.45 1.25 -31.54
C ALA A 53 3.46 0.80 -30.44
N THR A 54 3.94 0.06 -29.45
CA THR A 54 3.18 -0.33 -28.26
C THR A 54 3.99 -0.13 -26.99
N THR A 55 3.30 0.20 -25.90
CA THR A 55 3.88 0.35 -24.55
C THR A 55 2.99 -0.38 -23.56
N VAL A 56 3.58 -1.25 -22.73
CA VAL A 56 2.87 -2.03 -21.72
C VAL A 56 3.60 -1.89 -20.39
N VAL A 57 2.87 -1.57 -19.33
CA VAL A 57 3.38 -1.60 -17.95
C VAL A 57 2.76 -2.78 -17.23
N THR A 58 3.59 -3.61 -16.62
CA THR A 58 3.17 -4.75 -15.79
C THR A 58 3.77 -4.64 -14.40
N LEU A 59 3.00 -5.02 -13.38
CA LEU A 59 3.44 -5.13 -12.00
C LEU A 59 3.45 -6.60 -11.60
N VAL A 60 4.41 -7.02 -10.78
CA VAL A 60 4.44 -8.33 -10.13
C VAL A 60 4.32 -8.11 -8.62
N ILE A 61 3.31 -8.73 -8.02
CA ILE A 61 2.96 -8.61 -6.59
C ILE A 61 2.50 -10.00 -6.14
N ASN A 62 3.10 -10.58 -5.10
CA ASN A 62 2.81 -11.96 -4.68
C ASN A 62 2.94 -12.98 -5.85
N GLY A 63 3.85 -12.71 -6.79
CA GLY A 63 4.02 -13.50 -8.01
C GLY A 63 2.86 -13.39 -9.03
N VAL A 64 1.84 -12.57 -8.78
CA VAL A 64 0.72 -12.29 -9.68
C VAL A 64 1.08 -11.10 -10.58
N THR A 65 0.83 -11.24 -11.89
CA THR A 65 1.05 -10.16 -12.85
C THR A 65 -0.22 -9.32 -13.04
N TYR A 66 -0.07 -8.02 -12.81
CA TYR A 66 -1.09 -7.00 -13.08
C TYR A 66 -0.68 -6.16 -14.29
N THR A 67 -1.62 -5.83 -15.17
CA THR A 67 -1.36 -4.94 -16.31
C THR A 67 -1.94 -3.56 -16.02
N ALA A 68 -1.12 -2.53 -16.15
CA ALA A 68 -1.53 -1.15 -15.93
C ALA A 68 -2.15 -0.53 -17.18
N THR A 69 -2.96 0.51 -16.97
CA THR A 69 -3.41 1.45 -18.00
C THR A 69 -2.45 2.62 -18.04
N VAL A 70 -1.81 2.85 -19.19
CA VAL A 70 -0.86 3.95 -19.39
C VAL A 70 -1.55 5.16 -20.01
N ASP A 71 -1.45 6.32 -19.37
CA ASP A 71 -1.76 7.62 -19.95
C ASP A 71 -0.46 8.32 -20.37
N ALA A 72 -0.05 8.08 -21.61
CA ALA A 72 1.17 8.64 -22.16
C ALA A 72 1.15 10.18 -22.28
N ALA A 73 -0.04 10.80 -22.37
CA ALA A 73 -0.16 12.25 -22.46
C ALA A 73 0.02 12.91 -21.09
N ALA A 74 -0.50 12.29 -20.04
CA ALA A 74 -0.28 12.72 -18.66
C ALA A 74 1.08 12.28 -18.09
N GLY A 75 1.71 11.26 -18.68
CA GLY A 75 2.94 10.66 -18.19
C GLY A 75 2.72 9.78 -16.96
N THR A 76 1.52 9.23 -16.79
CA THR A 76 1.10 8.45 -15.62
C THR A 76 0.56 7.08 -16.02
N TRP A 77 0.44 6.19 -15.06
CA TRP A 77 -0.23 4.90 -15.23
C TRP A 77 -0.95 4.49 -13.95
N THR A 78 -1.94 3.61 -14.09
CA THR A 78 -2.68 3.04 -12.96
C THR A 78 -2.90 1.54 -13.12
N ALA A 79 -2.89 0.79 -12.02
CA ALA A 79 -3.24 -0.62 -11.98
C ALA A 79 -4.12 -0.91 -10.77
N ASP A 80 -5.23 -1.60 -10.99
CA ASP A 80 -6.08 -2.09 -9.91
C ASP A 80 -5.55 -3.43 -9.41
N VAL A 81 -5.07 -3.44 -8.16
CA VAL A 81 -4.42 -4.57 -7.49
C VAL A 81 -5.30 -5.08 -6.37
N ALA A 82 -5.36 -6.39 -6.15
CA ALA A 82 -6.03 -6.94 -4.98
C ALA A 82 -5.21 -6.64 -3.70
N GLY A 83 -5.83 -6.01 -2.70
CA GLY A 83 -5.19 -5.76 -1.40
C GLY A 83 -4.74 -7.06 -0.72
N SER A 84 -5.38 -8.18 -1.01
CA SER A 84 -4.98 -9.50 -0.51
C SER A 84 -3.65 -9.99 -1.11
N ASP A 85 -3.33 -9.60 -2.35
CA ASP A 85 -2.02 -9.92 -2.93
C ASP A 85 -0.94 -9.02 -2.34
N LEU A 86 -1.22 -7.74 -2.11
CA LEU A 86 -0.30 -6.86 -1.38
C LEU A 86 -0.03 -7.38 0.06
N LEU A 87 -1.05 -7.94 0.72
CA LEU A 87 -0.89 -8.54 2.05
C LEU A 87 -0.09 -9.85 2.01
N ALA A 88 -0.25 -10.65 0.96
CA ALA A 88 0.41 -11.95 0.81
C ALA A 88 1.83 -11.86 0.23
N ASP A 89 2.19 -10.71 -0.34
CA ASP A 89 3.50 -10.46 -0.93
C ASP A 89 4.61 -10.49 0.13
N SER A 90 5.49 -11.48 0.03
CA SER A 90 6.37 -11.87 1.14
C SER A 90 7.46 -10.87 1.48
N ASP A 91 7.87 -10.04 0.52
CA ASP A 91 8.89 -9.00 0.65
C ASP A 91 8.31 -7.58 0.55
N ALA A 92 6.98 -7.45 0.48
CA ALA A 92 6.25 -6.20 0.40
C ALA A 92 6.85 -5.23 -0.63
N THR A 93 7.12 -5.73 -1.83
CA THR A 93 7.80 -5.01 -2.91
C THR A 93 7.04 -5.19 -4.22
N ILE A 94 6.58 -4.08 -4.79
CA ILE A 94 5.98 -4.06 -6.13
C ILE A 94 7.11 -3.97 -7.16
N ASP A 95 7.22 -4.97 -8.03
CA ASP A 95 8.13 -4.94 -9.18
C ASP A 95 7.39 -4.47 -10.44
N ALA A 96 7.75 -3.30 -10.98
CA ALA A 96 7.16 -2.80 -12.23
C ALA A 96 8.13 -2.92 -13.40
N THR A 97 7.59 -3.25 -14.57
CA THR A 97 8.31 -3.27 -15.85
C THR A 97 7.50 -2.54 -16.92
N ALA A 98 8.11 -1.56 -17.58
CA ALA A 98 7.58 -0.95 -18.78
C ALA A 98 8.30 -1.55 -20.00
N THR A 99 7.55 -2.13 -20.93
CA THR A 99 8.06 -2.71 -22.18
C THR A 99 7.62 -1.87 -23.36
N PHE A 100 8.58 -1.46 -24.19
CA PHE A 100 8.37 -0.71 -25.43
C PHE A 100 8.63 -1.65 -26.61
N THR A 101 7.69 -1.73 -27.55
CA THR A 101 7.84 -2.58 -28.75
C THR A 101 7.59 -1.76 -30.00
N ASP A 102 8.51 -1.82 -30.96
CA ASP A 102 8.37 -1.15 -32.25
C ASP A 102 7.37 -1.87 -33.19
N ALA A 103 7.19 -1.36 -34.39
CA ALA A 103 6.30 -1.98 -35.39
C ALA A 103 6.85 -3.27 -36.01
N ALA A 104 8.16 -3.51 -35.90
CA ALA A 104 8.84 -4.72 -36.36
C ALA A 104 8.81 -5.86 -35.32
N GLY A 105 8.40 -5.56 -34.09
CA GLY A 105 8.31 -6.51 -32.98
C GLY A 105 9.55 -6.58 -32.09
N ASN A 106 10.51 -5.65 -32.24
CA ASN A 106 11.66 -5.57 -31.35
C ASN A 106 11.28 -4.83 -30.06
N SER A 107 11.76 -5.31 -28.91
CA SER A 107 11.39 -4.77 -27.61
C SER A 107 12.59 -4.36 -26.74
N SER A 108 12.37 -3.35 -25.91
CA SER A 108 13.23 -2.96 -24.80
C SER A 108 12.39 -2.65 -23.56
N SER A 109 13.02 -2.49 -22.40
CA SER A 109 12.30 -2.21 -21.16
C SER A 109 13.08 -1.33 -20.18
N VAL A 110 12.32 -0.77 -19.24
CA VAL A 110 12.82 -0.19 -17.98
C VAL A 110 12.05 -0.80 -16.81
N THR A 111 12.67 -0.83 -15.63
CA THR A 111 12.10 -1.43 -14.42
C THR A 111 12.20 -0.46 -13.25
N ASP A 112 11.29 -0.59 -12.30
CA ASP A 112 11.34 0.10 -11.01
C ASP A 112 10.73 -0.77 -9.90
N THR A 113 11.04 -0.47 -8.64
CA THR A 113 10.54 -1.22 -7.48
C THR A 113 10.06 -0.28 -6.38
N GLN A 114 8.93 -0.58 -5.74
CA GLN A 114 8.39 0.18 -4.61
C GLN A 114 8.15 -0.73 -3.41
N VAL A 115 8.83 -0.44 -2.31
CA VAL A 115 8.67 -1.14 -1.02
C VAL A 115 7.61 -0.46 -0.18
N TYR A 116 6.71 -1.22 0.43
CA TYR A 116 5.69 -0.70 1.34
C TYR A 116 5.71 -1.44 2.68
N ASN A 117 4.97 -0.93 3.66
CA ASN A 117 4.80 -1.58 4.94
C ASN A 117 3.40 -2.19 5.07
N VAL A 118 3.26 -3.18 5.93
CA VAL A 118 1.98 -3.81 6.24
C VAL A 118 1.71 -3.63 7.73
N ASP A 119 0.58 -3.01 8.07
CA ASP A 119 0.09 -2.92 9.44
C ASP A 119 -1.41 -3.27 9.51
N VAL A 120 -1.67 -4.56 9.66
CA VAL A 120 -3.04 -5.08 9.84
C VAL A 120 -3.38 -5.31 11.32
N THR A 121 -2.53 -4.87 12.25
CA THR A 121 -2.70 -5.17 13.68
C THR A 121 -3.53 -4.08 14.33
N ALA A 122 -4.74 -4.44 14.78
CA ALA A 122 -5.53 -3.51 15.58
C ALA A 122 -4.84 -3.22 16.92
N PRO A 123 -4.96 -1.98 17.45
CA PRO A 123 -4.45 -1.67 18.78
C PRO A 123 -5.17 -2.50 19.85
N ASN A 124 -4.49 -2.72 20.97
CA ASN A 124 -5.09 -3.39 22.12
C ASN A 124 -6.28 -2.57 22.65
N ALA A 125 -7.31 -3.28 23.13
CA ALA A 125 -8.40 -2.63 23.83
C ALA A 125 -7.86 -1.88 25.06
N PRO A 126 -8.40 -0.69 25.40
CA PRO A 126 -8.04 -0.01 26.64
C PRO A 126 -8.28 -0.92 27.85
N GLU A 127 -7.32 -0.98 28.75
CA GLU A 127 -7.46 -1.68 30.02
C GLU A 127 -8.00 -0.69 31.07
N ILE A 128 -9.09 -1.06 31.74
CA ILE A 128 -9.56 -0.37 32.94
C ILE A 128 -9.09 -1.22 34.12
N ASP A 129 -8.28 -0.63 34.99
CA ASP A 129 -7.98 -1.25 36.28
C ASP A 129 -9.26 -1.21 37.15
N PRO A 130 -9.89 -2.35 37.45
CA PRO A 130 -11.06 -2.35 38.33
C PRO A 130 -10.63 -1.94 39.73
N VAL A 131 -11.46 -1.14 40.42
CA VAL A 131 -11.32 -0.97 41.87
C VAL A 131 -11.41 -2.34 42.55
N ASN A 132 -10.25 -2.89 42.92
CA ASN A 132 -10.07 -4.29 43.29
C ASN A 132 -10.46 -4.60 44.75
N GLY A 133 -11.03 -3.63 45.46
CA GLY A 133 -11.38 -3.74 46.88
C GLY A 133 -10.18 -3.85 47.83
N THR A 134 -8.95 -3.86 47.31
CA THR A 134 -7.71 -3.80 48.09
C THR A 134 -7.05 -2.42 48.05
N ASP A 135 -7.37 -1.62 47.02
CA ASP A 135 -6.96 -0.22 46.97
C ASP A 135 -7.78 0.58 48.00
N PRO A 136 -7.13 1.20 49.00
CA PRO A 136 -7.85 1.94 50.02
C PRO A 136 -8.54 3.17 49.42
N ILE A 137 -9.85 3.27 49.61
CA ILE A 137 -10.60 4.51 49.37
C ILE A 137 -10.34 5.45 50.55
N THR A 138 -9.50 6.46 50.35
CA THR A 138 -9.17 7.46 51.40
C THR A 138 -9.83 8.81 51.12
N GLY A 139 -10.24 9.52 52.17
CA GLY A 139 -10.76 10.89 52.09
C GLY A 139 -10.63 11.61 53.44
N THR A 140 -10.82 12.93 53.44
CA THR A 140 -10.85 13.75 54.65
C THR A 140 -12.20 14.43 54.78
N ALA A 141 -12.76 14.46 55.99
CA ALA A 141 -14.00 15.19 56.31
C ALA A 141 -13.73 16.31 57.31
N GLU A 142 -14.58 17.34 57.30
CA GLU A 142 -14.52 18.41 58.29
C GLU A 142 -14.95 17.90 59.68
N PRO A 143 -14.41 18.47 60.79
CA PRO A 143 -14.81 18.08 62.14
C PRO A 143 -16.33 18.17 62.36
N GLY A 144 -16.94 17.05 62.73
CA GLY A 144 -18.38 16.95 63.01
C GLY A 144 -19.24 16.47 61.84
N SER A 145 -18.64 16.17 60.69
CA SER A 145 -19.35 15.51 59.56
C SER A 145 -19.39 13.99 59.73
N THR A 146 -20.48 13.37 59.29
CA THR A 146 -20.60 11.91 59.15
C THR A 146 -20.27 11.53 57.71
N VAL A 147 -19.37 10.58 57.50
CA VAL A 147 -19.10 10.00 56.18
C VAL A 147 -19.78 8.64 56.11
N THR A 148 -20.73 8.47 55.19
CA THR A 148 -21.39 7.19 54.97
C THR A 148 -20.83 6.53 53.71
N VAL A 149 -20.25 5.35 53.85
CA VAL A 149 -19.78 4.50 52.76
C VAL A 149 -20.90 3.51 52.40
N THR A 150 -21.33 3.49 51.14
CA THR A 150 -22.32 2.55 50.61
C THR A 150 -21.64 1.48 49.76
N PHE A 151 -21.89 0.21 50.07
CA PHE A 151 -21.35 -0.93 49.34
C PHE A 151 -22.27 -1.34 48.17
N PRO A 152 -21.77 -2.12 47.20
CA PRO A 152 -22.59 -2.60 46.07
C PRO A 152 -23.82 -3.43 46.44
N ASP A 153 -23.82 -4.06 47.62
CA ASP A 153 -24.97 -4.80 48.16
C ASP A 153 -26.02 -3.90 48.83
N GLY A 154 -25.79 -2.59 48.84
CA GLY A 154 -26.65 -1.57 49.45
C GLY A 154 -26.45 -1.39 50.96
N SER A 155 -25.53 -2.14 51.59
CA SER A 155 -25.18 -1.93 52.99
C SER A 155 -24.37 -0.64 53.18
N THR A 156 -24.42 -0.08 54.39
CA THR A 156 -23.74 1.19 54.72
C THR A 156 -22.90 1.07 55.98
N VAL A 157 -21.75 1.76 55.99
CA VAL A 157 -20.89 1.98 57.16
C VAL A 157 -20.63 3.47 57.32
N ASP A 158 -20.87 3.99 58.53
CA ASP A 158 -20.44 5.35 58.89
C ASP A 158 -18.99 5.31 59.38
N VAL A 159 -18.12 6.19 58.85
CA VAL A 159 -16.70 6.34 59.19
C VAL A 159 -16.34 7.75 59.64
#